data_AF-A0A317VWE2-F1
#
_entry.id   AF-A0A317VWE2-F1
#
_cell.length_a   1.000
_cell.length_b   1.000
_cell.length_c   1.000
_cell.angle_alpha   90.00
_cell.angle_beta   90.00
_cell.angle_gamma   90.00
#
_symmetry.space_group_name_H-M   'P 1'
#
loop_
_entity.id
_entity.type
_entity.pdbx_description
1 polymer ?
#
loop_
_entity_poly.entity_id
_entity_poly.type
_entity_poly.pdbx_seq_one_letter_code
_entity_poly.pdbx_strand_id
1 'polypeptide(L)'
;MASAPNPGQTLPRQPVVVPAMVPPSNGAEASTGAASGTDPNPDAWDSEMQLVSSLAKLQKMEAMIHQLRTLLPERLLEPLAPIVNPKAAAGRSVPKSPQMLYEQLAQAARAGVSELQEFQSMWRSPEMKAVWDRVDAQIKENGGVMLQPTGKWERDYDTILADLREEEQAQNEQQQKANEEMERSKIQATEGGWRAIVDGFAQKNVPGVRVLASQSEAAVTVVLVKAGIVFRVEAIAGQDGNGVPDWRVFTRTPGGQTPSKVETAVAQCLNARPRQWDLLYLLDMISSYSTIKQTPCAKCAKMTDSTATLPTIRKPSSTPQEQGSQTWEAYHQGCAE
;
A
#
# COMPACT_ATOMS: atom_id res chain seq x y z
N MET A 1 46.73 46.11 -23.30
CA MET A 1 46.23 47.50 -23.30
C MET A 1 44.71 47.47 -23.32
N ALA A 2 44.10 48.34 -22.50
CA ALA A 2 42.72 48.31 -22.08
C ALA A 2 41.70 48.61 -23.21
N SER A 3 40.48 48.08 -23.06
CA SER A 3 39.23 48.84 -23.17
C SER A 3 38.07 48.02 -22.59
N ALA A 4 37.43 48.57 -21.57
CA ALA A 4 36.23 48.03 -20.91
C ALA A 4 34.95 48.41 -21.69
N PRO A 5 33.84 47.66 -21.57
CA PRO A 5 32.54 48.12 -22.02
C PRO A 5 31.70 48.74 -20.88
N ASN A 6 31.00 49.81 -21.26
CA ASN A 6 30.12 50.69 -20.49
C ASN A 6 29.08 49.99 -19.59
N PRO A 7 28.86 50.46 -18.34
CA PRO A 7 27.66 50.17 -17.57
C PRO A 7 26.62 51.27 -17.81
N GLY A 8 25.52 50.97 -18.49
CA GLY A 8 24.42 51.93 -18.56
C GLY A 8 23.45 51.75 -19.72
N GLN A 9 22.65 50.67 -19.70
CA GLN A 9 21.31 50.68 -20.31
C GLN A 9 20.38 49.80 -19.46
N THR A 10 19.82 50.39 -18.41
CA THR A 10 18.63 49.87 -17.73
C THR A 10 17.42 50.11 -18.64
N LEU A 11 16.93 49.06 -19.30
CA LEU A 11 15.61 49.08 -19.93
C LEU A 11 14.53 49.05 -18.83
N PRO A 12 13.45 49.84 -18.93
CA PRO A 12 12.42 49.89 -17.91
C PRO A 12 11.66 48.55 -17.85
N ARG A 13 11.71 47.88 -16.70
CA ARG A 13 10.87 46.73 -16.38
C ARG A 13 9.42 47.20 -16.28
N GLN A 14 8.61 46.88 -17.29
CA GLN A 14 7.16 47.07 -17.17
C GLN A 14 6.60 46.04 -16.18
N PRO A 15 5.75 46.46 -15.22
CA PRO A 15 5.04 45.51 -14.37
C PRO A 15 4.02 44.75 -15.23
N VAL A 16 4.09 43.41 -15.19
CA VAL A 16 3.04 42.56 -15.77
C VAL A 16 1.80 42.72 -14.89
N VAL A 17 0.82 43.47 -15.42
CA VAL A 17 -0.50 43.62 -14.79
C VAL A 17 -1.30 42.35 -15.11
N VAL A 18 -1.56 41.53 -14.10
CA VAL A 18 -2.47 40.39 -14.20
C VAL A 18 -3.90 40.93 -14.13
N PRO A 19 -4.77 40.69 -15.14
CA PRO A 19 -6.16 41.12 -15.07
C PRO A 19 -6.91 40.39 -13.95
N ALA A 20 -7.59 41.16 -13.10
CA ALA A 20 -8.50 40.62 -12.10
C ALA A 20 -9.67 39.91 -12.81
N MET A 21 -9.78 38.59 -12.63
CA MET A 21 -11.00 37.87 -13.00
C MET A 21 -12.09 38.15 -11.95
N VAL A 22 -13.04 38.99 -12.33
CA VAL A 22 -14.27 39.24 -11.57
C VAL A 22 -15.17 38.02 -11.70
N PRO A 23 -15.62 37.37 -10.61
CA PRO A 23 -16.67 36.37 -10.68
C PRO A 23 -18.04 37.06 -10.87
N PRO A 24 -18.94 36.54 -11.72
CA PRO A 24 -20.29 37.08 -11.81
C PRO A 24 -21.06 36.81 -10.52
N SER A 25 -21.62 37.87 -9.93
CA SER A 25 -22.43 37.84 -8.72
C SER A 25 -23.89 37.51 -9.02
N ASN A 26 -24.29 36.34 -8.50
CA ASN A 26 -25.58 35.84 -8.01
C ASN A 26 -26.93 36.51 -8.38
N GLY A 27 -27.86 35.64 -8.80
CA GLY A 27 -29.28 35.69 -8.38
C GLY A 27 -29.56 34.47 -7.50
N ALA A 28 -30.02 34.72 -6.27
CA ALA A 28 -30.24 33.73 -5.21
C ALA A 28 -31.59 33.01 -5.35
N GLU A 29 -31.65 31.75 -4.87
CA GLU A 29 -32.75 31.29 -4.01
C GLU A 29 -32.29 30.09 -3.15
N ALA A 30 -32.70 30.13 -1.88
CA ALA A 30 -32.21 29.29 -0.81
C ALA A 30 -33.00 27.98 -0.67
N SER A 31 -32.33 26.91 -0.23
CA SER A 31 -32.92 25.96 0.72
C SER A 31 -31.85 25.17 1.46
N THR A 32 -32.02 25.19 2.78
CA THR A 32 -31.24 24.60 3.85
C THR A 32 -31.21 23.07 3.81
N GLY A 33 -30.02 22.49 3.96
CA GLY A 33 -29.82 21.08 4.28
C GLY A 33 -28.44 20.90 4.90
N ALA A 34 -28.41 20.77 6.23
CA ALA A 34 -27.20 20.56 7.00
C ALA A 34 -26.51 19.26 6.57
N ALA A 35 -25.27 19.37 6.08
CA ALA A 35 -24.33 18.28 6.01
C ALA A 35 -23.08 18.74 6.75
N SER A 36 -22.73 18.01 7.82
CA SER A 36 -21.49 18.17 8.58
C SER A 36 -20.31 18.29 7.63
N GLY A 37 -19.83 19.53 7.44
CA GLY A 37 -18.53 19.80 6.90
C GLY A 37 -17.51 19.38 7.94
N THR A 38 -16.77 18.32 7.66
CA THR A 38 -15.47 18.11 8.27
C THR A 38 -14.59 19.26 7.80
N ASP A 39 -14.43 20.28 8.66
CA ASP A 39 -13.41 21.30 8.46
C ASP A 39 -12.06 20.60 8.26
N PRO A 40 -11.24 21.00 7.26
CA PRO A 40 -9.90 20.46 7.12
C PRO A 40 -9.10 20.92 8.33
N ASN A 41 -8.74 19.96 9.18
CA ASN A 41 -7.98 20.17 10.40
C ASN A 41 -6.71 21.01 10.10
N PRO A 42 -6.42 22.09 10.83
CA PRO A 42 -5.17 22.86 10.67
C PRO A 42 -3.90 22.05 10.97
N ASP A 43 -4.00 20.87 11.59
CA ASP A 43 -2.87 19.96 11.90
C ASP A 43 -2.49 19.02 10.72
N ALA A 44 -3.13 19.15 9.55
CA ALA A 44 -2.93 18.22 8.42
C ALA A 44 -1.58 18.37 7.69
N TRP A 45 -0.67 19.21 8.20
CA TRP A 45 0.60 19.57 7.56
C TRP A 45 1.82 19.40 8.46
N ASP A 46 1.65 18.79 9.64
CA ASP A 46 2.70 18.69 10.66
C ASP A 46 3.71 17.54 10.39
N SER A 47 3.40 16.66 9.45
CA SER A 47 4.32 15.59 9.05
C SER A 47 5.21 16.02 7.89
N GLU A 48 6.53 15.85 8.07
CA GLU A 48 7.53 16.00 7.02
C GLU A 48 7.18 15.20 5.77
N MET A 49 6.64 13.98 5.93
CA MET A 49 6.19 13.13 4.83
C MET A 49 5.11 13.79 3.96
N GLN A 50 4.15 14.49 4.58
CA GLN A 50 3.07 15.16 3.86
C GLN A 50 3.58 16.40 3.10
N LEU A 51 4.53 17.14 3.70
CA LEU A 51 5.17 18.29 3.06
C LEU A 51 5.99 17.84 1.85
N VAL A 52 6.86 16.85 2.02
CA VAL A 52 7.69 16.31 0.94
C VAL A 52 6.82 15.70 -0.16
N SER A 53 5.76 14.97 0.19
CA SER A 53 4.80 14.43 -0.78
C SER A 53 4.15 15.52 -1.62
N SER A 54 3.77 16.63 -0.98
CA SER A 54 3.15 17.76 -1.68
C SER A 54 4.14 18.49 -2.59
N LEU A 55 5.39 18.65 -2.15
CA LEU A 55 6.46 19.23 -2.96
C LEU A 55 6.83 18.34 -4.16
N ALA A 56 6.88 17.02 -3.98
CA ALA A 56 7.07 16.06 -5.06
C ALA A 56 5.96 16.15 -6.12
N LYS A 57 4.69 16.25 -5.68
CA LYS A 57 3.55 16.46 -6.61
C LYS A 57 3.67 17.78 -7.39
N LEU A 58 4.06 18.87 -6.73
CA LEU A 58 4.31 20.16 -7.38
C LEU A 58 5.42 20.07 -8.44
N GLN A 59 6.53 19.41 -8.10
CA GLN A 59 7.66 19.19 -9.01
C GLN A 59 7.25 18.34 -10.21
N LYS A 60 6.47 17.27 -9.99
CA LYS A 60 5.90 16.45 -11.06
C LYS A 60 4.99 17.25 -11.99
N MET A 61 4.10 18.08 -11.45
CA MET A 61 3.25 18.93 -12.30
C MET A 61 4.05 19.95 -13.10
N GLU A 62 5.11 20.54 -12.55
CA GLU A 62 5.97 21.42 -13.32
C GLU A 62 6.59 20.67 -14.52
N ALA A 63 7.10 19.45 -14.29
CA ALA A 63 7.62 18.59 -15.36
C ALA A 63 6.54 18.29 -16.42
N MET A 64 5.31 17.99 -16.01
CA MET A 64 4.17 17.81 -16.93
C MET A 64 3.88 19.09 -17.71
N ILE A 65 3.93 20.28 -17.10
CA ILE A 65 3.74 21.55 -17.81
C ILE A 65 4.83 21.72 -18.88
N HIS A 66 6.09 21.37 -18.60
CA HIS A 66 7.14 21.37 -19.61
C HIS A 66 6.86 20.41 -20.77
N GLN A 67 6.33 19.21 -20.49
CA GLN A 67 5.90 18.27 -21.53
C GLN A 67 4.71 18.79 -22.35
N LEU A 68 3.73 19.43 -21.70
CA LEU A 68 2.56 20.00 -22.38
C LEU A 68 2.93 21.16 -23.30
N ARG A 69 4.00 21.92 -22.99
CA ARG A 69 4.51 22.97 -23.88
C ARG A 69 5.01 22.43 -25.22
N THR A 70 5.51 21.20 -25.28
CA THR A 70 5.98 20.56 -26.53
C THR A 70 4.89 19.77 -27.24
N LEU A 71 3.74 19.54 -26.60
CA LEU A 71 2.64 18.72 -27.11
C LEU A 71 2.17 19.18 -28.49
N LEU A 72 1.87 20.47 -28.67
CA LEU A 72 1.42 20.98 -29.97
C LEU A 72 2.56 21.17 -31.00
N PRO A 73 3.65 21.91 -30.70
CA PRO A 73 4.66 22.22 -31.71
C PRO A 73 5.50 21.00 -32.12
N GLU A 74 5.75 20.05 -31.23
CA GLU A 74 6.70 18.96 -31.48
C GLU A 74 6.04 17.59 -31.66
N ARG A 75 4.92 17.31 -30.98
CA ARG A 75 4.35 15.95 -30.88
C ARG A 75 3.08 15.75 -31.69
N LEU A 76 2.10 16.64 -31.58
CA LEU A 76 0.85 16.54 -32.36
C LEU A 76 1.09 16.76 -33.86
N LEU A 77 1.97 17.70 -34.19
CA LEU A 77 2.30 18.03 -35.57
C LEU A 77 3.47 17.19 -36.13
N GLU A 78 4.02 16.29 -35.31
CA GLU A 78 5.12 15.39 -35.67
C GLU A 78 4.88 14.65 -37.00
N PRO A 79 3.69 14.06 -37.25
CA PRO A 79 3.44 13.33 -38.48
C PRO A 79 3.42 14.20 -39.74
N LEU A 80 3.23 15.52 -39.59
CA LEU A 80 3.23 16.50 -40.68
C LEU A 80 4.62 17.07 -40.98
N ALA A 81 5.57 16.94 -40.05
CA ALA A 81 6.91 17.49 -40.17
C ALA A 81 7.63 17.12 -41.49
N PRO A 82 7.63 15.86 -41.97
CA PRO A 82 8.31 15.51 -43.23
C PRO A 82 7.63 16.06 -44.49
N ILE A 83 6.36 16.49 -44.38
CA ILE A 83 5.58 17.08 -45.49
C ILE A 83 5.80 18.59 -45.53
N VAL A 84 5.70 19.25 -44.38
CA VAL A 84 5.74 20.72 -44.27
C VAL A 84 7.17 21.25 -44.24
N ASN A 85 8.12 20.52 -43.65
CA ASN A 85 9.52 20.91 -43.56
C ASN A 85 10.49 19.73 -43.76
N PRO A 86 10.64 19.24 -45.01
CA PRO A 86 11.47 18.06 -45.31
C PRO A 86 12.95 18.25 -44.99
N LYS A 87 13.45 19.50 -44.94
CA LYS A 87 14.86 19.80 -44.59
C LYS A 87 15.13 19.69 -43.09
N ALA A 88 14.16 20.06 -42.25
CA ALA A 88 14.27 19.93 -40.79
C ALA A 88 13.94 18.51 -40.29
N ALA A 89 13.20 17.72 -41.08
CA ALA A 89 12.80 16.35 -40.78
C ALA A 89 13.78 15.28 -41.30
N ALA A 90 15.07 15.61 -41.43
CA ALA A 90 16.08 14.69 -41.96
C ALA A 90 16.09 13.36 -41.18
N GLY A 91 15.84 12.25 -41.87
CA GLY A 91 15.73 10.91 -41.29
C GLY A 91 14.30 10.41 -41.04
N ARG A 92 13.26 11.24 -41.24
CA ARG A 92 11.85 10.82 -41.16
C ARG A 92 11.27 10.61 -42.55
N SER A 93 10.61 9.47 -42.75
CA SER A 93 9.96 9.16 -44.03
C SER A 93 8.56 9.76 -44.11
N VAL A 94 8.20 10.28 -45.29
CA VAL A 94 6.83 10.75 -45.56
C VAL A 94 5.88 9.55 -45.46
N PRO A 95 4.72 9.67 -44.77
CA PRO A 95 3.74 8.60 -44.70
C PRO A 95 3.34 8.09 -46.10
N LYS A 96 3.32 6.76 -46.28
CA LYS A 96 3.11 6.11 -47.59
C LYS A 96 1.69 6.25 -48.13
N SER A 97 0.73 6.64 -47.29
CA SER A 97 -0.67 6.86 -47.68
C SER A 97 -1.35 7.90 -46.79
N PRO A 98 -2.42 8.56 -47.29
CA PRO A 98 -3.24 9.46 -46.46
C PRO A 98 -3.87 8.77 -45.24
N GLN A 99 -4.21 7.47 -45.36
CA GLN A 99 -4.75 6.68 -44.25
C GLN A 99 -3.73 6.55 -43.10
N MET A 100 -2.47 6.23 -43.41
CA MET A 100 -1.43 6.14 -42.38
C MET A 100 -1.15 7.50 -41.71
N LEU A 101 -1.16 8.59 -42.48
CA LEU A 101 -1.01 9.93 -41.91
C LEU A 101 -2.15 10.25 -40.93
N TYR A 102 -3.39 9.94 -41.31
CA TYR A 102 -4.55 10.12 -40.43
C TYR A 102 -4.42 9.30 -39.15
N GLU A 103 -4.03 8.02 -39.25
CA GLU A 103 -3.85 7.16 -38.08
C GLU A 103 -2.79 7.69 -37.11
N GLN A 104 -1.64 8.14 -37.64
CA GLN A 104 -0.56 8.72 -36.84
C GLN A 104 -1.01 10.01 -36.15
N LEU A 105 -1.70 10.91 -36.86
CA LEU A 105 -2.27 12.13 -36.27
C LEU A 105 -3.32 11.82 -35.21
N ALA A 106 -4.22 10.87 -35.48
CA ALA A 106 -5.25 10.46 -34.54
C ALA A 106 -4.64 9.81 -33.28
N GLN A 107 -3.57 9.05 -33.42
CA GLN A 107 -2.82 8.49 -32.30
C GLN A 107 -2.14 9.58 -31.47
N ALA A 108 -1.44 10.52 -32.13
CA ALA A 108 -0.80 11.65 -31.45
C ALA A 108 -1.83 12.50 -30.69
N ALA A 109 -2.99 12.77 -31.30
CA ALA A 109 -4.09 13.49 -30.67
C ALA A 109 -4.65 12.76 -29.45
N ARG A 110 -4.90 11.45 -29.55
CA ARG A 110 -5.36 10.63 -28.41
C ARG A 110 -4.35 10.62 -27.26
N ALA A 111 -3.07 10.47 -27.57
CA ALA A 111 -2.00 10.53 -26.57
C ALA A 111 -1.95 11.91 -25.88
N GLY A 112 -2.02 13.00 -26.65
CA GLY A 112 -2.01 14.34 -26.09
C GLY A 112 -3.24 14.65 -25.21
N VAL A 113 -4.42 14.18 -25.59
CA VAL A 113 -5.63 14.30 -24.76
C VAL A 113 -5.48 13.52 -23.45
N SER A 114 -4.92 12.31 -23.50
CA SER A 114 -4.67 11.51 -22.30
C SER A 114 -3.74 12.22 -21.32
N GLU A 115 -2.65 12.82 -21.79
CA GLU A 115 -1.71 13.56 -20.94
C GLU A 115 -2.35 14.81 -20.31
N LEU A 116 -3.17 15.53 -21.08
CA LEU A 116 -3.93 16.67 -20.56
C LEU A 116 -4.94 16.25 -19.49
N GLN A 117 -5.60 15.10 -19.67
CA GLN A 117 -6.51 14.54 -18.68
C GLN A 117 -5.79 14.12 -17.40
N GLU A 118 -4.59 13.52 -17.51
CA GLU A 118 -3.74 13.20 -16.37
C GLU A 118 -3.30 14.45 -15.62
N PHE A 119 -2.86 15.49 -16.34
CA PHE A 119 -2.49 16.77 -15.72
C PHE A 119 -3.70 17.41 -15.03
N GLN A 120 -4.86 17.43 -15.69
CA GLN A 120 -6.08 18.03 -15.14
C GLN A 120 -6.59 17.29 -13.90
N SER A 121 -6.51 15.96 -13.88
CA SER A 121 -6.93 15.15 -12.74
C SER A 121 -6.03 15.39 -11.53
N MET A 122 -4.71 15.50 -11.75
CA MET A 122 -3.74 15.83 -10.72
C MET A 122 -3.92 17.27 -10.21
N TRP A 123 -4.03 18.24 -11.11
CA TRP A 123 -4.17 19.66 -10.77
C TRP A 123 -5.42 19.96 -9.93
N ARG A 124 -6.53 19.26 -10.24
CA ARG A 124 -7.83 19.43 -9.58
C ARG A 124 -8.07 18.44 -8.45
N SER A 125 -7.07 17.63 -8.08
CA SER A 125 -7.24 16.67 -7.01
C SER A 125 -7.54 17.40 -5.68
N PRO A 126 -8.33 16.80 -4.77
CA PRO A 126 -8.60 17.40 -3.46
C PRO A 126 -7.32 17.71 -2.68
N GLU A 127 -6.32 16.83 -2.81
CA GLU A 127 -5.00 16.99 -2.20
C GLU A 127 -4.28 18.24 -2.75
N MET A 128 -4.29 18.43 -4.07
CA MET A 128 -3.66 19.59 -4.69
C MET A 128 -4.41 20.88 -4.41
N LYS A 129 -5.74 20.83 -4.31
CA LYS A 129 -6.53 21.97 -3.87
C LYS A 129 -6.05 22.48 -2.51
N ALA A 130 -5.82 21.58 -1.54
CA ALA A 130 -5.32 21.98 -0.22
C ALA A 130 -3.92 22.62 -0.29
N VAL A 131 -3.05 22.13 -1.18
CA VAL A 131 -1.73 22.76 -1.45
C VAL A 131 -1.91 24.16 -2.03
N TRP A 132 -2.77 24.34 -3.03
CA TRP A 132 -3.02 25.65 -3.64
C TRP A 132 -3.60 26.65 -2.65
N ASP A 133 -4.61 26.24 -1.87
CA ASP A 133 -5.23 27.08 -0.84
C ASP A 133 -4.19 27.58 0.18
N ARG A 134 -3.22 26.72 0.55
CA ARG A 134 -2.10 27.08 1.43
C ARG A 134 -1.14 28.08 0.78
N VAL A 135 -0.73 27.83 -0.46
CA VAL A 135 0.15 28.75 -1.20
C VAL A 135 -0.51 30.11 -1.35
N ASP A 136 -1.80 30.16 -1.68
CA ASP A 136 -2.58 31.40 -1.78
C ASP A 136 -2.65 32.14 -0.44
N ALA A 137 -2.85 31.42 0.68
CA ALA A 137 -2.82 32.00 2.02
C ALA A 137 -1.45 32.62 2.33
N GLN A 138 -0.36 31.90 2.03
CA GLN A 138 1.01 32.40 2.25
C GLN A 138 1.33 33.62 1.37
N ILE A 139 0.89 33.64 0.12
CA ILE A 139 1.07 34.80 -0.76
C ILE A 139 0.32 36.01 -0.21
N LYS A 140 -0.91 35.83 0.28
CA LYS A 140 -1.69 36.91 0.91
C LYS A 140 -1.01 37.44 2.17
N GLU A 141 -0.49 36.56 3.01
CA GLU A 141 0.22 36.92 4.25
C GLU A 141 1.50 37.71 3.95
N ASN A 142 2.24 37.33 2.90
CA ASN A 142 3.46 38.00 2.47
C ASN A 142 3.22 39.27 1.62
N GLY A 143 2.02 39.86 1.68
CA GLY A 143 1.69 41.09 0.95
C GLY A 143 1.77 40.95 -0.58
N GLY A 144 1.54 39.75 -1.12
CA GLY A 144 1.60 39.46 -2.54
C GLY A 144 2.99 39.15 -3.09
N VAL A 145 4.02 39.09 -2.24
CA VAL A 145 5.38 38.73 -2.66
C VAL A 145 5.48 37.21 -2.84
N MET A 146 5.81 36.77 -4.05
CA MET A 146 6.01 35.36 -4.36
C MET A 146 7.34 34.86 -3.78
N LEU A 147 7.29 33.74 -3.05
CA LEU A 147 8.41 33.22 -2.24
C LEU A 147 9.53 32.55 -3.04
N GLN A 148 9.43 32.40 -4.37
CA GLN A 148 10.47 31.73 -5.16
C GLN A 148 11.40 32.73 -5.89
N PRO A 149 12.63 32.94 -5.40
CA PRO A 149 13.59 33.86 -6.03
C PRO A 149 14.31 33.28 -7.26
N THR A 150 14.45 31.96 -7.37
CA THR A 150 15.31 31.28 -8.36
C THR A 150 14.56 30.65 -9.53
N GLY A 151 13.25 30.39 -9.39
CA GLY A 151 12.41 29.81 -10.44
C GLY A 151 12.82 28.40 -10.89
N LYS A 152 13.53 27.65 -10.03
CA LYS A 152 13.95 26.27 -10.24
C LYS A 152 13.91 25.50 -8.92
N TRP A 153 13.65 24.20 -8.98
CA TRP A 153 13.80 23.31 -7.83
C TRP A 153 15.28 23.11 -7.48
N GLU A 154 15.61 23.25 -6.20
CA GLU A 154 16.96 23.00 -5.67
C GLU A 154 17.18 21.54 -5.27
N ARG A 155 16.08 20.80 -5.10
CA ARG A 155 16.06 19.41 -4.62
C ARG A 155 15.16 18.56 -5.51
N ASP A 156 15.44 17.27 -5.50
CA ASP A 156 14.59 16.24 -6.10
C ASP A 156 13.71 15.66 -4.98
N TYR A 157 12.46 16.09 -4.92
CA TYR A 157 11.52 15.69 -3.88
C TYR A 157 10.96 14.28 -4.11
N ASP A 158 11.01 13.75 -5.33
CA ASP A 158 10.65 12.36 -5.60
C ASP A 158 11.67 11.41 -4.94
N THR A 159 12.96 11.76 -5.01
CA THR A 159 14.04 11.02 -4.34
C THR A 159 13.91 11.12 -2.82
N ILE A 160 13.75 12.32 -2.27
CA ILE A 160 13.59 12.51 -0.81
C ILE A 160 12.36 11.76 -0.29
N LEU A 161 11.25 11.77 -1.05
CA LEU A 161 10.04 11.02 -0.67
C LEU A 161 10.26 9.50 -0.69
N ALA A 162 11.12 8.99 -1.57
CA ALA A 162 11.48 7.58 -1.61
C ALA A 162 12.33 7.22 -0.38
N ASP A 163 13.34 8.03 -0.07
CA ASP A 163 14.23 7.83 1.08
C ASP A 163 13.44 7.83 2.40
N LEU A 164 12.52 8.78 2.59
CA LEU A 164 11.66 8.83 3.79
C LEU A 164 10.78 7.58 3.94
N ARG A 165 10.27 7.03 2.82
CA ARG A 165 9.47 5.80 2.84
C ARG A 165 10.31 4.57 3.17
N GLU A 166 11.54 4.52 2.66
CA GLU A 166 12.49 3.45 2.98
C GLU A 166 12.88 3.50 4.47
N GLU A 167 13.14 4.69 5.00
CA GLU A 167 13.45 4.87 6.42
C GLU A 167 12.28 4.47 7.32
N GLU A 168 11.05 4.93 7.01
CA GLU A 168 9.85 4.53 7.76
C GLU A 168 9.65 3.01 7.72
N GLN A 169 9.86 2.39 6.57
CA GLN A 169 9.80 0.94 6.43
C GLN A 169 10.88 0.25 7.26
N ALA A 170 12.13 0.71 7.22
CA ALA A 170 13.23 0.15 7.98
C ALA A 170 13.01 0.29 9.50
N GLN A 171 12.49 1.43 9.96
CA GLN A 171 12.13 1.64 11.36
C GLN A 171 11.01 0.70 11.80
N ASN A 172 9.98 0.53 10.97
CA ASN A 172 8.89 -0.41 11.26
C ASN A 172 9.39 -1.86 11.29
N GLU A 173 10.25 -2.26 10.35
CA GLU A 173 10.89 -3.59 10.35
C GLU A 173 11.76 -3.81 11.58
N GLN A 174 12.53 -2.80 12.00
CA GLN A 174 13.35 -2.86 13.20
C GLN A 174 12.49 -2.96 14.47
N GLN A 175 11.41 -2.19 14.55
CA GLN A 175 10.47 -2.25 15.65
C GLN A 175 9.78 -3.62 15.71
N GLN A 176 9.41 -4.19 14.56
CA GLN A 176 8.84 -5.53 14.48
C GLN A 176 9.83 -6.60 14.94
N LYS A 177 11.10 -6.52 14.53
CA LYS A 177 12.16 -7.42 14.99
C LYS A 177 12.38 -7.33 16.51
N ALA A 178 12.44 -6.11 17.05
CA ALA A 178 12.59 -5.90 18.49
C ALA A 178 11.39 -6.45 19.28
N ASN A 179 10.18 -6.27 18.77
CA ASN A 179 8.97 -6.83 19.38
C ASN A 179 8.95 -8.37 19.31
N GLU A 180 9.37 -8.96 18.18
CA GLU A 180 9.53 -10.40 18.04
C GLU A 180 10.58 -10.96 19.02
N GLU A 181 11.73 -10.30 19.18
CA GLU A 181 12.78 -10.70 20.12
C GLU A 181 12.32 -10.60 21.58
N MET A 182 11.55 -9.56 21.92
CA MET A 182 10.93 -9.40 23.24
C MET A 182 9.95 -10.55 23.53
N GLU A 183 9.07 -10.87 22.57
CA GLU A 183 8.11 -11.96 22.72
C GLU A 183 8.79 -13.33 22.79
N ARG A 184 9.86 -13.56 22.02
CA ARG A 184 10.69 -14.78 22.12
C ARG A 184 11.34 -14.92 23.49
N SER A 185 11.89 -13.82 24.02
CA SER A 185 12.51 -13.77 25.34
C SER A 185 11.49 -14.06 26.46
N LYS A 186 10.26 -13.56 26.33
CA LYS A 186 9.15 -13.84 27.25
C LYS A 186 8.77 -15.33 27.26
N ILE A 187 8.74 -15.98 26.09
CA ILE A 187 8.51 -17.43 26.00
C ILE A 187 9.64 -18.21 26.66
N GLN A 188 10.90 -17.81 26.43
CA GLN A 188 12.05 -18.46 27.05
C GLN A 188 12.06 -18.31 28.58
N ALA A 189 11.59 -17.17 29.10
CA ALA A 189 11.47 -16.89 30.53
C ALA A 189 10.22 -17.52 31.18
N THR A 190 9.30 -18.11 30.41
CA THR A 190 8.08 -18.72 30.96
C THR A 190 8.44 -19.94 31.80
N GLU A 191 8.21 -19.86 33.10
CA GLU A 191 8.41 -20.97 34.04
C GLU A 191 7.50 -22.16 33.65
N GLY A 192 8.10 -23.33 33.44
CA GLY A 192 7.41 -24.53 32.91
C GLY A 192 7.45 -24.68 31.38
N GLY A 193 8.06 -23.72 30.67
CA GLY A 193 8.35 -23.79 29.24
C GLY A 193 7.12 -24.06 28.37
N TRP A 194 7.29 -24.83 27.30
CA TRP A 194 6.21 -25.11 26.34
C TRP A 194 5.02 -25.89 26.95
N ARG A 195 5.24 -26.67 28.01
CA ARG A 195 4.15 -27.42 28.67
C ARG A 195 3.19 -26.49 29.38
N ALA A 196 3.70 -25.45 30.07
CA ALA A 196 2.86 -24.45 30.71
C ALA A 196 1.96 -23.71 29.71
N ILE A 197 2.46 -23.43 28.50
CA ILE A 197 1.68 -22.81 27.41
C ILE A 197 0.53 -23.74 26.98
N VAL A 198 0.82 -25.03 26.81
CA VAL A 198 -0.17 -26.05 26.42
C VAL A 198 -1.23 -26.23 27.50
N ASP A 199 -0.83 -26.32 28.76
CA ASP A 199 -1.73 -26.49 29.89
C ASP A 199 -2.61 -25.25 30.08
N GLY A 200 -2.03 -24.05 29.95
CA GLY A 200 -2.77 -22.79 29.98
C GLY A 200 -3.80 -22.69 28.85
N PHE A 201 -3.45 -23.16 27.65
CA PHE A 201 -4.41 -23.24 26.54
C PHE A 201 -5.51 -24.28 26.81
N ALA A 202 -5.16 -25.47 27.33
CA ALA A 202 -6.12 -26.51 27.63
C ALA A 202 -7.15 -26.07 28.68
N GLN A 203 -6.74 -25.26 29.67
CA GLN A 203 -7.62 -24.68 30.69
C GLN A 203 -8.66 -23.71 30.12
N LYS A 204 -8.42 -23.10 28.94
CA LYS A 204 -9.41 -22.26 28.25
C LYS A 204 -10.65 -23.04 27.79
N ASN A 205 -10.57 -24.39 27.75
CA ASN A 205 -11.69 -25.27 27.38
C ASN A 205 -12.38 -24.87 26.06
N VAL A 206 -11.59 -24.61 25.02
CA VAL A 206 -12.11 -24.20 23.70
C VAL A 206 -13.05 -25.28 23.13
N PRO A 207 -14.32 -24.95 22.80
CA PRO A 207 -15.30 -25.93 22.37
C PRO A 207 -14.86 -26.73 21.13
N GLY A 208 -14.85 -28.06 21.25
CA GLY A 208 -14.52 -28.95 20.14
C GLY A 208 -13.02 -29.11 19.87
N VAL A 209 -12.16 -28.56 20.72
CA VAL A 209 -10.69 -28.71 20.66
C VAL A 209 -10.22 -29.46 21.90
N ARG A 210 -9.35 -30.45 21.74
CA ARG A 210 -8.63 -31.09 22.85
C ARG A 210 -7.15 -31.06 22.57
N VAL A 211 -6.36 -30.70 23.57
CA VAL A 211 -4.90 -30.61 23.45
C VAL A 211 -4.28 -31.54 24.49
N LEU A 212 -3.31 -32.35 24.06
CA LEU A 212 -2.61 -33.33 24.89
C LEU A 212 -1.11 -33.16 24.71
N ALA A 213 -0.40 -32.79 25.77
CA ALA A 213 1.05 -32.74 25.78
C ALA A 213 1.65 -34.16 25.83
N SER A 214 2.70 -34.42 25.06
CA SER A 214 3.48 -35.65 25.17
C SER A 214 4.34 -35.64 26.45
N GLN A 215 4.44 -36.79 27.11
CA GLN A 215 5.26 -36.95 28.31
C GLN A 215 6.74 -37.13 27.98
N SER A 216 7.05 -37.81 26.86
CA SER A 216 8.41 -38.23 26.49
C SER A 216 9.11 -37.27 25.53
N GLU A 217 8.37 -36.54 24.71
CA GLU A 217 8.90 -35.71 23.62
C GLU A 217 8.35 -34.29 23.69
N ALA A 218 9.06 -33.33 23.10
CA ALA A 218 8.57 -31.96 22.92
C ALA A 218 7.53 -31.91 21.78
N ALA A 219 6.38 -32.54 22.05
CA ALA A 219 5.31 -32.72 21.09
C ALA A 219 3.93 -32.55 21.74
N VAL A 220 2.97 -32.07 20.95
CA VAL A 220 1.60 -31.81 21.36
C VAL A 220 0.65 -32.45 20.35
N THR A 221 -0.36 -33.17 20.82
CA THR A 221 -1.43 -33.68 19.97
C THR A 221 -2.66 -32.79 20.11
N VAL A 222 -3.15 -32.25 19.00
CA VAL A 222 -4.36 -31.41 18.96
C VAL A 222 -5.45 -32.17 18.21
N VAL A 223 -6.59 -32.37 18.86
CA VAL A 223 -7.76 -33.08 18.32
C VAL A 223 -8.90 -32.09 18.11
N LEU A 224 -9.30 -31.89 16.86
CA LEU A 224 -10.46 -31.10 16.47
C LEU A 224 -11.66 -32.04 16.33
N VAL A 225 -12.41 -32.22 17.42
CA VAL A 225 -13.44 -33.26 17.57
C VAL A 225 -14.54 -33.11 16.53
N LYS A 226 -15.07 -31.90 16.32
CA LYS A 226 -16.14 -31.63 15.34
C LYS A 226 -15.68 -31.75 13.89
N ALA A 227 -14.41 -31.41 13.64
CA ALA A 227 -13.81 -31.54 12.31
C ALA A 227 -13.42 -33.00 11.99
N GLY A 228 -13.15 -33.81 13.02
CA GLY A 228 -12.61 -35.17 12.88
C GLY A 228 -11.14 -35.18 12.47
N ILE A 229 -10.39 -34.12 12.81
CA ILE A 229 -8.99 -33.92 12.39
C ILE A 229 -8.08 -34.02 13.61
N VAL A 230 -6.94 -34.69 13.45
CA VAL A 230 -5.90 -34.74 14.49
C VAL A 230 -4.58 -34.25 13.92
N PHE A 231 -3.94 -33.33 14.64
CA PHE A 231 -2.62 -32.83 14.33
C PHE A 231 -1.63 -33.23 15.42
N ARG A 232 -0.40 -33.55 15.01
CA ARG A 232 0.76 -33.68 15.88
C ARG A 232 1.65 -32.47 15.63
N VAL A 233 1.94 -31.72 16.68
CA VAL A 233 2.83 -30.57 16.68
C VAL A 233 4.12 -30.99 17.34
N GLU A 234 5.26 -30.77 16.69
CA GLU A 234 6.58 -31.17 17.20
C GLU A 234 7.53 -29.98 17.19
N ALA A 235 8.33 -29.88 18.25
CA ALA A 235 9.43 -28.94 18.32
C ALA A 235 10.57 -29.40 17.40
N ILE A 236 11.04 -28.50 16.56
CA ILE A 236 12.23 -28.67 15.73
C ILE A 236 13.26 -27.65 16.22
N ALA A 237 14.54 -28.02 16.17
CA ALA A 237 15.62 -27.08 16.43
C ALA A 237 15.42 -25.84 15.53
N GLY A 238 15.21 -24.68 16.15
CA GLY A 238 14.94 -23.44 15.43
C GLY A 238 16.09 -23.15 14.47
N GLN A 239 15.78 -22.74 13.24
CA GLN A 239 16.80 -22.51 12.20
C GLN A 239 17.78 -21.38 12.57
N ASP A 240 17.41 -20.52 13.53
CA ASP A 240 18.11 -19.26 13.82
C ASP A 240 19.02 -19.30 15.06
N GLY A 241 19.17 -20.45 15.74
CA GLY A 241 20.07 -20.57 16.90
C GLY A 241 19.65 -19.83 18.18
N ASN A 242 18.50 -19.13 18.17
CA ASN A 242 17.99 -18.29 19.27
C ASN A 242 17.37 -19.05 20.46
N GLY A 243 17.67 -20.35 20.61
CA GLY A 243 17.25 -21.15 21.78
C GLY A 243 15.76 -21.50 21.89
N VAL A 244 14.86 -20.87 21.13
CA VAL A 244 13.43 -21.20 21.06
C VAL A 244 13.17 -22.13 19.86
N PRO A 245 12.52 -23.30 20.05
CA PRO A 245 12.24 -24.21 18.95
C PRO A 245 11.12 -23.69 18.04
N ASP A 246 11.21 -24.03 16.76
CA ASP A 246 10.10 -23.86 15.82
C ASP A 246 9.14 -25.05 15.91
N TRP A 247 7.84 -24.80 15.73
CA TRP A 247 6.82 -25.83 15.84
C TRP A 247 6.31 -26.24 14.46
N ARG A 248 6.51 -27.51 14.10
CA ARG A 248 5.99 -28.07 12.85
C ARG A 248 4.75 -28.90 13.10
N VAL A 249 3.79 -28.77 12.19
CA VAL A 249 2.52 -29.50 12.24
C VAL A 249 2.54 -30.66 11.26
N PHE A 250 2.21 -31.83 11.76
CA PHE A 250 2.02 -33.05 11.01
C PHE A 250 0.57 -33.51 11.12
N THR A 251 0.01 -34.01 10.02
CA THR A 251 -1.30 -34.67 10.02
C THR A 251 -1.18 -36.04 10.67
N ARG A 252 -2.12 -36.37 11.56
CA ARG A 252 -2.21 -37.70 12.16
C ARG A 252 -3.57 -38.31 11.83
N THR A 253 -3.57 -39.27 10.94
CA THR A 253 -4.78 -40.03 10.59
C THR A 253 -4.95 -41.24 11.51
N PRO A 254 -6.13 -41.45 12.11
CA PRO A 254 -6.43 -42.69 12.83
C PRO A 254 -6.37 -43.90 11.89
N GLY A 255 -5.75 -45.00 12.33
CA GLY A 255 -5.83 -46.29 11.63
C GLY A 255 -5.00 -46.43 10.34
N GLY A 256 -3.95 -45.61 10.14
CA GLY A 256 -3.03 -45.77 9.00
C GLY A 256 -3.59 -45.32 7.65
N GLN A 257 -4.72 -44.61 7.64
CA GLN A 257 -5.29 -44.02 6.43
C GLN A 257 -4.44 -42.87 5.91
N THR A 258 -4.53 -42.55 4.63
CA THR A 258 -3.87 -41.37 4.07
C THR A 258 -4.59 -40.09 4.50
N PRO A 259 -3.86 -38.99 4.81
CA PRO A 259 -4.47 -37.70 5.12
C PRO A 259 -5.37 -37.21 3.99
N SER A 260 -6.52 -36.67 4.35
CA SER A 260 -7.41 -36.04 3.38
C SER A 260 -6.78 -34.79 2.76
N LYS A 261 -7.28 -34.38 1.59
CA LYS A 261 -6.85 -33.14 0.93
C LYS A 261 -7.02 -31.91 1.84
N VAL A 262 -8.11 -31.87 2.62
CA VAL A 262 -8.40 -30.78 3.56
C VAL A 262 -7.38 -30.75 4.69
N GLU A 263 -7.09 -31.89 5.32
CA GLU A 263 -6.07 -31.97 6.38
C GLU A 263 -4.69 -31.56 5.89
N THR A 264 -4.34 -31.98 4.67
CA THR A 264 -3.07 -31.63 4.03
C THR A 264 -2.98 -30.13 3.76
N ALA A 265 -4.05 -29.52 3.21
CA ALA A 265 -4.10 -28.09 2.95
C ALA A 265 -4.08 -27.26 4.25
N VAL A 266 -4.75 -27.72 5.31
CA VAL A 266 -4.68 -27.09 6.63
C VAL A 266 -3.27 -27.18 7.22
N ALA A 267 -2.62 -28.34 7.18
CA ALA A 267 -1.25 -28.49 7.65
C ALA A 267 -0.25 -27.63 6.86
N GLN A 268 -0.43 -27.49 5.53
CA GLN A 268 0.35 -26.58 4.72
C GLN A 268 0.18 -25.12 5.17
N CYS A 269 -1.06 -24.68 5.39
CA CYS A 269 -1.33 -23.33 5.90
C CYS A 269 -0.71 -23.10 7.29
N LEU A 270 -0.87 -24.06 8.21
CA LEU A 270 -0.28 -24.00 9.54
C LEU A 270 1.24 -23.95 9.50
N ASN A 271 1.90 -24.66 8.58
CA ASN A 271 3.36 -24.65 8.45
C ASN A 271 3.89 -23.42 7.67
N ALA A 272 3.07 -22.79 6.83
CA ALA A 272 3.42 -21.53 6.14
C ALA A 272 3.19 -20.27 6.99
N ARG A 273 2.72 -20.41 8.24
CA ARG A 273 2.38 -19.30 9.12
C ARG A 273 3.60 -18.42 9.46
N PRO A 274 3.39 -17.12 9.73
CA PRO A 274 4.40 -16.31 10.42
C PRO A 274 4.57 -16.77 11.87
N ARG A 275 5.71 -16.45 12.50
CA ARG A 275 6.03 -16.79 13.89
C ARG A 275 5.96 -18.31 14.18
N GLN A 276 6.75 -19.11 13.46
CA GLN A 276 6.78 -20.57 13.65
C GLN A 276 7.21 -21.01 15.05
N TRP A 277 7.92 -20.15 15.77
CA TRP A 277 8.35 -20.32 17.16
C TRP A 277 7.24 -20.14 18.21
N ASP A 278 6.12 -19.45 17.89
CA ASP A 278 5.06 -19.18 18.85
C ASP A 278 4.03 -20.33 18.90
N LEU A 279 4.12 -21.14 19.97
CA LEU A 279 3.20 -22.25 20.19
C LEU A 279 1.78 -21.79 20.51
N LEU A 280 1.61 -20.69 21.26
CA LEU A 280 0.28 -20.21 21.63
C LEU A 280 -0.47 -19.72 20.38
N TYR A 281 0.22 -18.93 19.56
CA TYR A 281 -0.28 -18.49 18.25
C TYR A 281 -0.68 -19.68 17.37
N LEU A 282 0.13 -20.74 17.34
CA LEU A 282 -0.19 -21.96 16.61
C LEU A 282 -1.44 -22.66 17.16
N LEU A 283 -1.56 -22.80 18.48
CA LEU A 283 -2.73 -23.45 19.11
C LEU A 283 -4.02 -22.66 18.85
N ASP A 284 -3.96 -21.33 18.94
CA ASP A 284 -5.07 -20.44 18.58
C ASP A 284 -5.43 -20.60 17.09
N MET A 285 -4.43 -20.62 16.18
CA MET A 285 -4.66 -20.83 14.75
C MET A 285 -5.28 -22.21 14.46
N ILE A 286 -4.80 -23.29 15.08
CA ILE A 286 -5.37 -24.64 14.93
C ILE A 286 -6.82 -24.67 15.41
N SER A 287 -7.13 -23.99 16.52
CA SER A 287 -8.48 -23.96 17.09
C SER A 287 -9.52 -23.36 16.15
N SER A 288 -9.12 -22.43 15.27
CA SER A 288 -9.98 -21.82 14.25
C SER A 288 -10.47 -22.80 13.16
N TYR A 289 -9.89 -24.01 13.10
CA TYR A 289 -10.34 -25.08 12.22
C TYR A 289 -11.35 -26.03 12.87
N SER A 290 -11.65 -25.86 14.16
CA SER A 290 -12.64 -26.69 14.88
C SER A 290 -14.01 -26.73 14.20
N THR A 291 -14.38 -25.64 13.50
CA THR A 291 -15.65 -25.47 12.79
C THR A 291 -15.48 -25.44 11.27
N ILE A 292 -14.36 -25.93 10.70
CA ILE A 292 -14.04 -25.83 9.27
C ILE A 292 -15.16 -26.30 8.31
N LYS A 293 -15.99 -27.25 8.73
CA LYS A 293 -17.13 -27.77 7.94
C LYS A 293 -18.36 -26.86 7.96
N GLN A 294 -18.34 -25.78 8.74
CA GLN A 294 -19.44 -24.83 8.95
C GLN A 294 -18.99 -23.37 8.80
N THR A 295 -17.70 -23.09 8.61
CA THR A 295 -17.17 -21.75 8.44
C THR A 295 -17.16 -21.34 6.95
N PRO A 296 -17.94 -20.33 6.54
CA PRO A 296 -17.87 -19.81 5.17
C PRO A 296 -16.61 -18.96 4.97
N CYS A 297 -16.21 -18.78 3.72
CA CYS A 297 -15.13 -17.88 3.33
C CYS A 297 -15.51 -16.41 3.60
N ALA A 298 -14.61 -15.64 4.20
CA ALA A 298 -14.85 -14.22 4.53
C ALA A 298 -15.05 -13.34 3.28
N LYS A 299 -14.36 -13.65 2.17
CA LYS A 299 -14.45 -12.86 0.91
C LYS A 299 -15.71 -13.15 0.11
N CYS A 300 -16.09 -14.42 -0.03
CA CYS A 300 -17.19 -14.83 -0.93
C CYS A 300 -18.44 -15.34 -0.22
N ALA A 301 -18.41 -15.43 1.11
CA ALA A 301 -19.47 -15.95 1.97
C ALA A 301 -19.94 -17.40 1.67
N LYS A 302 -19.18 -18.15 0.87
CA LYS A 302 -19.49 -19.54 0.49
C LYS A 302 -18.70 -20.55 1.31
N MET A 303 -19.31 -21.71 1.57
CA MET A 303 -18.64 -22.85 2.20
C MET A 303 -17.63 -23.53 1.28
N THR A 304 -17.92 -23.59 -0.02
CA THR A 304 -17.05 -24.21 -1.02
C THR A 304 -16.82 -23.28 -2.19
N ASP A 305 -15.63 -23.35 -2.78
CA ASP A 305 -15.33 -22.67 -4.04
C ASP A 305 -15.87 -23.45 -5.26
N SER A 306 -15.53 -23.01 -6.47
CA SER A 306 -15.90 -23.69 -7.72
C SER A 306 -15.29 -25.09 -7.86
N THR A 307 -14.27 -25.43 -7.07
CA THR A 307 -13.61 -26.73 -7.06
C THR A 307 -14.05 -27.62 -5.90
N ALA A 308 -15.11 -27.21 -5.18
CA ALA A 308 -15.65 -27.90 -4.00
C ALA A 308 -14.67 -27.99 -2.81
N THR A 309 -13.73 -27.04 -2.70
CA THR A 309 -12.77 -26.97 -1.59
C THR A 309 -13.28 -26.07 -0.46
N LEU A 310 -13.01 -26.47 0.78
CA LEU A 310 -13.33 -25.69 1.98
C LEU A 310 -12.32 -24.53 2.16
N PRO A 311 -12.67 -23.46 2.91
CA PRO A 311 -11.76 -22.37 3.20
C PRO A 311 -10.69 -22.82 4.20
N THR A 312 -9.55 -23.30 3.69
CA THR A 312 -8.44 -23.83 4.48
C THR A 312 -7.41 -22.78 4.86
N ILE A 313 -7.43 -21.58 4.27
CA ILE A 313 -6.52 -20.49 4.65
C ILE A 313 -7.08 -19.77 5.88
N ARG A 314 -6.19 -19.37 6.78
CA ARG A 314 -6.50 -18.53 7.94
C ARG A 314 -5.62 -17.28 7.94
N LYS A 315 -6.25 -16.11 8.03
CA LYS A 315 -5.55 -14.84 8.24
C LYS A 315 -6.02 -14.21 9.55
N PRO A 316 -5.13 -13.53 10.30
CA PRO A 316 -5.54 -12.79 11.47
C PRO A 316 -6.41 -11.61 11.05
N SER A 317 -7.53 -11.42 11.74
CA SER A 317 -8.42 -10.28 11.48
C SER A 317 -7.74 -8.99 11.93
N SER A 318 -7.91 -7.92 11.16
CA SER A 318 -7.39 -6.59 11.47
C SER A 318 -8.21 -5.86 12.54
N THR A 319 -9.39 -6.38 12.92
CA THR A 319 -10.22 -5.78 13.97
C THR A 319 -9.77 -6.28 15.35
N PRO A 320 -9.31 -5.39 16.26
CA PRO A 320 -8.96 -5.79 17.61
C PRO A 320 -10.23 -6.24 18.36
N GLN A 321 -10.20 -7.46 18.91
CA GLN A 321 -11.22 -7.92 19.84
C GLN A 321 -10.85 -7.48 21.26
N GLU A 322 -11.83 -7.01 22.04
CA GLU A 322 -11.70 -6.47 23.41
C GLU A 322 -11.07 -7.43 24.46
N GLN A 323 -10.76 -8.67 24.09
CA GLN A 323 -10.30 -9.71 25.01
C GLN A 323 -8.90 -10.29 24.71
N GLY A 324 -8.13 -9.67 23.81
CA GLY A 324 -6.77 -10.12 23.51
C GLY A 324 -6.66 -11.49 22.83
N SER A 325 -7.78 -12.08 22.39
CA SER A 325 -7.81 -13.26 21.54
C SER A 325 -7.78 -12.86 20.08
N GLN A 326 -6.81 -13.38 19.33
CA GLN A 326 -6.69 -13.15 17.91
C GLN A 326 -7.81 -13.88 17.16
N THR A 327 -8.66 -13.14 16.45
CA THR A 327 -9.69 -13.71 15.58
C THR A 327 -9.12 -14.09 14.24
N TRP A 328 -9.53 -15.24 13.73
CA TRP A 328 -9.03 -15.82 12.49
C TRP A 328 -10.12 -15.88 11.43
N GLU A 329 -9.85 -15.25 10.29
CA GLU A 329 -10.75 -15.24 9.15
C GLU A 329 -10.43 -16.38 8.19
N ALA A 330 -11.47 -17.03 7.67
CA ALA A 330 -11.35 -18.18 6.80
C ALA A 330 -11.41 -17.79 5.31
N TYR A 331 -10.48 -18.30 4.50
CA TYR A 331 -10.43 -18.01 3.06
C TYR A 331 -10.22 -19.29 2.23
N HIS A 332 -10.81 -19.32 1.04
CA HIS A 332 -10.40 -20.26 -0.02
C HIS A 332 -9.05 -19.86 -0.59
N GLN A 333 -8.35 -20.80 -1.24
CA GLN A 333 -7.04 -20.55 -1.85
C GLN A 333 -7.05 -19.32 -2.79
N GLY A 334 -8.01 -19.26 -3.72
CA GLY A 334 -8.15 -18.13 -4.65
C GLY A 334 -8.86 -16.90 -4.07
N CYS A 335 -9.27 -16.94 -2.79
CA CYS A 335 -9.85 -15.78 -2.10
C CYS A 335 -8.86 -15.10 -1.16
N ALA A 336 -7.73 -15.72 -0.89
CA ALA A 336 -6.69 -15.16 -0.03
C ALA A 336 -5.74 -14.22 -0.77
N GLU A 337 -5.84 -14.15 -2.10
CA GLU A 337 -5.24 -13.11 -2.95
C GLU A 337 -6.08 -11.83 -2.90
#